data_AF-E6KR38-F1
#
_entry.id   AF-E6KR38-F1
#
_cell.length_a   1.000
_cell.length_b   1.000
_cell.length_c   1.000
_cell.angle_alpha   90.00
_cell.angle_beta   90.00
_cell.angle_gamma   90.00
#
_symmetry.space_group_name_H-M   'P 1'
#
loop_
_entity.id
_entity.type
_entity.pdbx_description
1 polymer ?
#
loop_
_entity_poly.entity_id
_entity_poly.type
_entity_poly.pdbx_seq_one_letter_code
_entity_poly.pdbx_strand_id
1 'polypeptide(L)'
;MTENDPKNCDRAPSASPCRLESSQNEVPNASKLPEVLKEVFEEATVAGIAWATNGTWRVLKIDNATLVVSPPEGFDLSRVYEARVWEVITDDVAADRLAHEFRWVNGVGSCELTLLSVTPDSPAGSESGVSADEAFSPIGYAHRITYMQHDPRRGPLEEDAKPPMMHAIEFITEESTYGNTTVTDQLFTGEWKK
;
A
#
# COMPACT_ATOMS: atom_id res chain seq x y z
N MET A 1 27.04 -23.06 -32.56
CA MET A 1 27.23 -21.72 -31.97
C MET A 1 26.86 -20.72 -33.03
N THR A 2 25.69 -20.12 -32.89
CA THR A 2 25.20 -19.02 -33.73
C THR A 2 24.50 -18.04 -32.83
N GLU A 3 25.18 -16.90 -32.68
CA GLU A 3 24.75 -15.54 -32.38
C GLU A 3 23.34 -15.32 -31.81
N ASN A 4 23.36 -14.83 -30.57
CA ASN A 4 22.51 -13.80 -29.97
C ASN A 4 21.46 -13.17 -30.91
N ASP A 5 20.21 -13.60 -30.75
CA ASP A 5 19.05 -12.84 -31.19
C ASP A 5 18.69 -11.83 -30.07
N PRO A 6 18.88 -10.51 -30.27
CA PRO A 6 18.56 -9.50 -29.25
C PRO A 6 17.05 -9.24 -29.11
N LYS A 7 16.19 -10.00 -29.81
CA LYS A 7 14.73 -9.81 -29.81
C LYS A 7 13.97 -10.48 -28.67
N ASN A 8 14.66 -11.00 -27.65
CA ASN A 8 14.01 -11.63 -26.49
C ASN A 8 14.22 -10.86 -25.17
N CYS A 9 14.48 -9.56 -25.24
CA CYS A 9 14.53 -8.66 -24.07
C CYS A 9 13.21 -7.92 -23.81
N ASP A 10 12.10 -8.34 -24.42
CA ASP A 10 10.77 -7.74 -24.21
C ASP A 10 10.05 -8.34 -23.00
N ARG A 11 10.65 -8.22 -21.80
CA ARG A 11 9.94 -8.14 -20.51
C ARG A 11 10.89 -7.85 -19.35
N ALA A 12 11.56 -6.70 -19.37
CA ALA A 12 12.00 -6.15 -18.10
C ALA A 12 10.72 -5.85 -17.27
N PRO A 13 10.56 -6.38 -16.04
CA PRO A 13 9.46 -5.97 -15.18
C PRO A 13 9.50 -4.44 -15.06
N SER A 14 8.39 -3.79 -15.41
CA SER A 14 8.30 -2.33 -15.57
C SER A 14 8.32 -1.65 -14.21
N ALA A 15 9.50 -1.57 -13.60
CA ALA A 15 9.71 -0.74 -12.43
C ALA A 15 9.60 0.73 -12.89
N SER A 16 8.69 1.50 -12.30
CA SER A 16 8.46 2.90 -12.66
C SER A 16 9.06 3.83 -11.60
N PRO A 17 9.71 4.95 -11.98
CA PRO A 17 10.19 5.92 -11.02
C PRO A 17 9.05 6.42 -10.11
N CYS A 18 9.32 6.53 -8.83
CA CYS A 18 8.35 6.96 -7.84
C CYS A 18 9.01 7.70 -6.67
N ARG A 19 8.17 8.33 -5.85
CA ARG A 19 8.54 9.00 -4.61
C ARG A 19 7.62 8.50 -3.50
N LEU A 20 8.21 8.12 -2.37
CA LEU A 20 7.47 7.77 -1.16
C LEU A 20 7.42 8.97 -0.22
N GLU A 21 6.22 9.45 0.09
CA GLU A 21 5.95 10.45 1.10
C GLU A 21 5.44 9.78 2.37
N SER A 22 5.83 10.31 3.53
CA SER A 22 5.41 9.78 4.82
C SER A 22 5.05 10.90 5.78
N SER A 23 3.92 10.75 6.48
CA SER A 23 3.50 11.65 7.56
C SER A 23 3.11 10.83 8.78
N GLN A 24 3.15 11.46 9.96
CA GLN A 24 2.75 10.83 11.22
C GLN A 24 1.41 11.40 11.64
N ASN A 25 0.53 10.55 12.17
CA ASN A 25 -0.75 10.96 12.73
C ASN A 25 -0.85 10.55 14.20
N GLU A 26 -1.44 11.41 15.03
CA GLU A 26 -1.65 11.09 16.45
C GLU A 26 -2.87 10.19 16.60
N VAL A 27 -2.63 8.92 16.92
CA VAL A 27 -3.69 7.93 17.22
C VAL A 27 -3.45 7.39 18.63
N PRO A 28 -4.10 7.98 19.66
CA PRO A 28 -3.78 7.66 21.05
C PRO A 28 -4.21 6.23 21.46
N ASN A 29 -5.22 5.67 20.80
CA ASN A 29 -5.69 4.30 20.99
C ASN A 29 -6.62 3.87 19.85
N ALA A 30 -6.99 2.59 19.82
CA ALA A 30 -7.82 2.00 18.77
C ALA A 30 -9.19 2.66 18.59
N SER A 31 -9.78 3.27 19.64
CA SER A 31 -11.09 3.93 19.52
C SER A 31 -11.06 5.19 18.65
N LYS A 32 -9.87 5.81 18.50
CA LYS A 32 -9.64 6.99 17.66
C LYS A 32 -9.22 6.67 16.25
N LEU A 33 -8.84 5.42 15.99
CA LEU A 33 -8.38 4.97 14.69
C LEU A 33 -9.40 5.25 13.55
N PRO A 34 -10.71 4.97 13.69
CA PRO A 34 -11.66 5.21 12.59
C PRO A 34 -11.85 6.69 12.26
N GLU A 35 -11.73 7.59 13.24
CA GLU A 35 -11.83 9.03 13.05
C GLU A 35 -10.65 9.51 12.18
N VAL A 36 -9.42 9.15 12.58
CA VAL A 36 -8.20 9.51 11.83
C VAL A 36 -8.17 8.89 10.44
N LEU A 37 -8.56 7.62 10.30
CA LEU A 37 -8.63 6.97 9.00
C LEU A 37 -9.63 7.64 8.05
N LYS A 38 -10.74 8.17 8.58
CA LYS A 38 -11.71 8.91 7.77
C LYS A 38 -11.14 10.24 7.28
N GLU A 39 -10.32 10.90 8.09
CA GLU A 39 -9.63 12.13 7.69
C GLU A 39 -8.56 11.84 6.63
N VAL A 40 -7.78 10.77 6.79
CA VAL A 40 -6.72 10.37 5.86
C VAL A 40 -7.28 9.95 4.50
N PHE A 41 -8.30 9.09 4.48
CA PHE A 41 -8.80 8.50 3.23
C PHE A 41 -10.00 9.24 2.65
N GLU A 42 -10.59 10.21 3.35
CA GLU A 42 -11.76 10.97 2.93
C GLU A 42 -12.87 10.05 2.35
N GLU A 43 -13.18 10.18 1.06
CA GLU A 43 -14.18 9.40 0.32
C GLU A 43 -13.58 8.24 -0.48
N ALA A 44 -12.28 7.97 -0.31
CA ALA A 44 -11.59 6.91 -1.01
C ALA A 44 -12.14 5.53 -0.60
N THR A 45 -12.19 4.61 -1.56
CA THR A 45 -12.49 3.21 -1.25
C THR A 45 -11.27 2.59 -0.60
N VAL A 46 -11.45 1.92 0.54
CA VAL A 46 -10.34 1.35 1.30
C VAL A 46 -10.49 -0.15 1.49
N ALA A 47 -9.37 -0.81 1.70
CA ALA A 47 -9.28 -2.15 2.26
C ALA A 47 -8.21 -2.17 3.35
N GLY A 48 -8.24 -3.17 4.23
CA GLY A 48 -7.25 -3.22 5.30
C GLY A 48 -7.21 -4.53 6.06
N ILE A 49 -6.30 -4.58 7.02
CA ILE A 49 -6.15 -5.65 8.01
C ILE A 49 -6.10 -5.00 9.39
N ALA A 50 -6.90 -5.52 10.32
CA ALA A 50 -6.81 -5.20 11.73
C ALA A 50 -6.40 -6.45 12.50
N TRP A 51 -5.30 -6.37 13.24
CA TRP A 51 -4.87 -7.41 14.17
C TRP A 51 -5.32 -7.05 15.57
N ALA A 52 -6.02 -7.99 16.19
CA ALA A 52 -6.55 -7.84 17.53
C ALA A 52 -6.20 -9.06 18.39
N THR A 53 -6.30 -8.93 19.71
CA THR A 53 -5.97 -10.04 20.63
C THR A 53 -6.87 -11.27 20.49
N ASN A 54 -7.97 -11.17 19.75
CA ASN A 54 -8.89 -12.26 19.43
C ASN A 54 -8.88 -12.70 17.96
N GLY A 55 -7.93 -12.24 17.15
CA GLY A 55 -7.80 -12.68 15.75
C GLY A 55 -7.35 -11.59 14.79
N THR A 56 -7.57 -11.85 13.51
CA THR A 56 -7.25 -10.91 12.42
C THR A 56 -8.50 -10.70 11.58
N TRP A 57 -8.79 -9.44 11.27
CA TRP A 57 -9.98 -9.03 10.53
C TRP A 57 -9.60 -8.32 9.24
N ARG A 58 -10.34 -8.64 8.17
CA ARG A 58 -10.32 -7.88 6.93
C ARG A 58 -11.15 -6.62 7.14
N VAL A 59 -10.53 -5.46 7.02
CA VAL A 59 -11.24 -4.16 6.97
C VAL A 59 -11.74 -3.97 5.55
N LEU A 60 -13.04 -3.71 5.40
CA LEU A 60 -13.71 -3.57 4.12
C LEU A 60 -14.05 -2.12 3.76
N LYS A 61 -14.28 -1.28 4.77
CA LYS A 61 -14.52 0.16 4.63
C LYS A 61 -14.46 0.84 6.00
N ILE A 62 -14.41 2.16 6.00
CA ILE A 62 -14.61 3.02 7.17
C ILE A 62 -16.05 3.53 7.11
N ASP A 63 -16.79 3.45 8.20
CA ASP A 63 -18.19 3.89 8.27
C ASP A 63 -18.43 4.61 9.59
N ASN A 64 -18.91 5.86 9.57
CA ASN A 64 -19.39 6.60 10.74
C ASN A 64 -18.62 6.35 12.06
N ALA A 65 -17.31 6.61 12.05
CA ALA A 65 -16.39 6.42 13.19
C ALA A 65 -16.22 4.96 13.68
N THR A 66 -16.47 3.97 12.81
CA THR A 66 -16.14 2.57 13.04
C THR A 66 -15.48 1.92 11.81
N LEU A 67 -14.86 0.76 12.04
CA LEU A 67 -14.35 -0.11 10.97
C LEU A 67 -15.39 -1.16 10.63
N VAL A 68 -15.74 -1.27 9.36
CA VAL A 68 -16.55 -2.38 8.87
C VAL A 68 -15.62 -3.50 8.45
N VAL A 69 -15.79 -4.66 9.08
CA VAL A 69 -14.89 -5.81 8.91
C VAL A 69 -15.62 -7.07 8.44
N SER A 70 -14.85 -8.06 7.97
CA SER A 70 -15.37 -9.38 7.60
C SER A 70 -14.48 -10.54 8.08
N PRO A 71 -15.05 -11.54 8.77
CA PRO A 71 -16.43 -11.59 9.27
C PRO A 71 -16.67 -10.56 10.40
N PRO A 72 -17.90 -10.03 10.58
CA PRO A 72 -18.19 -9.05 11.63
C PRO A 72 -18.26 -9.68 13.03
N GLU A 73 -18.58 -10.97 13.14
CA GLU A 73 -18.80 -11.62 14.42
C GLU A 73 -17.51 -11.66 15.26
N GLY A 74 -17.63 -11.22 16.52
CA GLY A 74 -16.52 -11.21 17.47
C GLY A 74 -15.49 -10.10 17.25
N PHE A 75 -15.67 -9.22 16.27
CA PHE A 75 -14.82 -8.04 16.13
C PHE A 75 -15.03 -7.07 17.31
N ASP A 76 -13.91 -6.61 17.87
CA ASP A 76 -13.90 -5.62 18.95
C ASP A 76 -12.75 -4.66 18.70
N LEU A 77 -13.08 -3.41 18.35
CA LEU A 77 -12.11 -2.36 18.05
C LEU A 77 -11.16 -2.12 19.23
N SER A 78 -11.62 -2.27 20.47
CA SER A 78 -10.78 -2.04 21.67
C SER A 78 -9.63 -3.04 21.81
N ARG A 79 -9.72 -4.18 21.11
CA ARG A 79 -8.72 -5.25 21.15
C ARG A 79 -7.68 -5.14 20.04
N VAL A 80 -7.88 -4.21 19.10
CA VAL A 80 -6.97 -3.98 17.97
C VAL A 80 -5.67 -3.37 18.48
N TYR A 81 -4.56 -4.01 18.16
CA TYR A 81 -3.22 -3.53 18.52
C TYR A 81 -2.41 -3.11 17.30
N GLU A 82 -2.79 -3.53 16.10
CA GLU A 82 -2.17 -3.11 14.85
C GLU A 82 -3.23 -3.01 13.76
N ALA A 83 -3.11 -2.01 12.90
CA ALA A 83 -3.93 -1.84 11.72
C ALA A 83 -3.11 -1.37 10.53
N ARG A 84 -3.37 -1.96 9.36
CA ARG A 84 -2.91 -1.48 8.06
C ARG A 84 -4.13 -1.27 7.19
N VAL A 85 -4.39 -0.05 6.76
CA VAL A 85 -5.53 0.31 5.90
C VAL A 85 -4.98 1.04 4.70
N TRP A 86 -5.42 0.69 3.51
CA TRP A 86 -4.94 1.27 2.26
C TRP A 86 -6.09 1.64 1.35
N GLU A 87 -5.85 2.62 0.49
CA GLU A 87 -6.72 2.96 -0.63
C GLU A 87 -6.70 1.84 -1.67
N VAL A 88 -7.87 1.45 -2.15
CA VAL A 88 -8.02 0.55 -3.28
C VAL A 88 -7.74 1.34 -4.55
N ILE A 89 -6.58 1.10 -5.17
CA ILE A 89 -6.13 1.75 -6.39
C ILE A 89 -6.00 0.70 -7.49
N THR A 90 -6.82 0.84 -8.53
CA THR A 90 -6.83 -0.01 -9.71
C THR A 90 -6.12 0.69 -10.89
N ASP A 91 -5.56 -0.09 -11.81
CA ASP A 91 -4.73 0.40 -12.93
C ASP A 91 -5.50 1.29 -13.93
N ASP A 92 -6.84 1.32 -13.86
CA ASP A 92 -7.72 2.16 -14.68
C ASP A 92 -7.81 3.60 -14.19
N VAL A 93 -7.34 3.90 -12.99
CA VAL A 93 -7.21 5.26 -12.48
C VAL A 93 -5.82 5.76 -12.86
N ALA A 94 -5.75 6.61 -13.89
CA ALA A 94 -4.54 7.35 -14.26
C ALA A 94 -4.22 8.42 -13.20
N ALA A 95 -3.97 7.99 -11.97
CA ALA A 95 -3.58 8.84 -10.87
C ALA A 95 -2.06 8.83 -10.74
N ASP A 96 -1.50 10.02 -10.48
CA ASP A 96 -0.10 10.14 -10.06
C ASP A 96 0.14 9.40 -8.73
N ARG A 97 -0.90 9.05 -7.98
CA ARG A 97 -0.83 8.25 -6.76
C ARG A 97 -0.88 6.75 -7.08
N LEU A 98 0.21 6.06 -6.80
CA LEU A 98 0.39 4.62 -7.02
C LEU A 98 -0.11 3.77 -5.85
N ALA A 99 0.05 4.26 -4.61
CA ALA A 99 -0.42 3.62 -3.38
C ALA A 99 -0.65 4.67 -2.30
N HIS A 100 -1.60 4.41 -1.39
CA HIS A 100 -1.84 5.21 -0.19
C HIS A 100 -2.19 4.26 0.95
N GLU A 101 -1.36 4.22 1.99
CA GLU A 101 -1.50 3.28 3.09
C GLU A 101 -1.25 3.94 4.44
N PHE A 102 -2.12 3.65 5.39
CA PHE A 102 -2.01 4.04 6.78
C PHE A 102 -1.68 2.82 7.64
N ARG A 103 -0.65 2.95 8.47
CA ARG A 103 -0.17 1.92 9.40
C ARG A 103 -0.24 2.45 10.81
N TRP A 104 -0.78 1.68 11.75
CA TRP A 104 -0.80 2.04 13.15
C TRP A 104 -0.50 0.84 14.03
N VAL A 105 0.29 1.08 15.08
CA VAL A 105 0.58 0.11 16.13
C VAL A 105 0.36 0.77 17.49
N ASN A 106 -0.45 0.13 18.32
CA ASN A 106 -0.82 0.64 19.64
C ASN A 106 0.40 0.85 20.53
N GLY A 107 0.57 2.08 21.02
CA GLY A 107 1.71 2.48 21.85
C GLY A 107 3.02 2.74 21.09
N VAL A 108 3.05 2.56 19.76
CA VAL A 108 4.23 2.88 18.93
C VAL A 108 3.97 4.12 18.07
N GLY A 109 2.78 4.24 17.48
CA GLY A 109 2.41 5.40 16.65
C GLY A 109 1.70 5.00 15.36
N SER A 110 1.50 5.98 14.47
CA SER A 110 0.98 5.74 13.13
C SER A 110 1.78 6.44 12.05
N CYS A 111 1.87 5.82 10.88
CA CYS A 111 2.48 6.38 9.69
C CYS A 111 1.48 6.29 8.54
N GLU A 112 1.23 7.41 7.89
CA GLU A 112 0.61 7.47 6.58
C GLU A 112 1.70 7.49 5.52
N LEU A 113 1.50 6.75 4.44
CA LEU A 113 2.45 6.52 3.37
C LEU A 113 1.76 6.73 2.03
N THR A 114 2.29 7.62 1.21
CA THR A 114 1.77 7.90 -0.13
C THR A 114 2.87 7.71 -1.15
N LEU A 115 2.65 6.79 -2.08
CA LEU A 115 3.58 6.51 -3.17
C LEU A 115 3.09 7.22 -4.43
N LEU A 116 3.91 8.13 -4.96
CA LEU A 116 3.60 8.93 -6.14
C LEU A 116 4.48 8.51 -7.31
N SER A 117 3.90 8.40 -8.50
CA SER A 117 4.60 8.26 -9.77
C SER A 117 5.42 9.52 -10.05
N VAL A 118 6.63 9.35 -10.56
CA VAL A 118 7.48 10.47 -10.99
C VAL A 118 7.69 10.37 -12.49
N THR A 119 7.26 11.40 -13.22
CA THR A 119 7.58 11.53 -14.65
C THR A 119 8.96 12.18 -14.77
N PRO A 120 9.89 11.62 -15.57
CA PRO A 120 11.25 12.15 -15.73
C PRO A 120 11.31 13.58 -16.30
N ASP A 121 10.22 14.11 -16.84
CA ASP A 121 10.11 15.49 -17.35
C ASP A 121 9.57 16.50 -16.32
N SER A 122 9.30 16.09 -15.08
CA SER A 122 8.99 17.04 -13.99
C SER A 122 10.29 17.63 -13.47
N PRO A 123 10.57 18.94 -13.69
CA PRO A 123 11.76 19.55 -13.15
C PRO A 123 11.66 19.45 -11.62
N ALA A 124 12.67 18.84 -11.01
CA ALA A 124 12.96 19.12 -9.62
C ALA A 124 13.13 20.64 -9.49
N GLY A 125 12.11 21.32 -8.94
CA GLY A 125 12.17 22.72 -8.55
C GLY A 125 12.37 23.71 -9.71
N SER A 126 11.28 24.14 -10.32
CA SER A 126 11.15 25.54 -10.76
C SER A 126 9.69 25.94 -10.58
N GLU A 127 9.49 26.99 -9.77
CA GLU A 127 8.19 27.56 -9.36
C GLU A 127 7.57 27.06 -8.04
N SER A 128 8.37 26.99 -6.98
CA SER A 128 7.95 27.55 -5.68
C SER A 128 9.16 27.62 -4.78
N GLY A 129 9.27 28.70 -4.00
CA GLY A 129 10.35 28.96 -3.05
C GLY A 129 10.32 28.00 -1.85
N VAL A 130 10.40 26.71 -2.12
CA VAL A 130 10.53 25.66 -1.14
C VAL A 130 12.01 25.44 -0.91
N SER A 131 12.47 25.64 0.32
CA SER A 131 13.86 25.41 0.71
C SER A 131 14.31 23.99 0.34
N ALA A 132 15.59 23.86 -0.03
CA ALA A 132 16.24 22.62 -0.42
C ALA A 132 16.14 21.46 0.59
N ASP A 133 15.59 21.72 1.79
CA ASP A 133 15.31 20.75 2.85
C ASP A 133 13.97 20.00 2.72
N GLU A 134 13.07 20.34 1.80
CA GLU A 134 11.81 19.56 1.56
C GLU A 134 11.91 18.58 0.37
N ALA A 135 13.12 18.41 -0.19
CA ALA A 135 13.39 17.51 -1.32
C ALA A 135 13.76 16.07 -0.91
N PHE A 136 13.63 15.71 0.37
CA PHE A 136 14.23 14.48 0.95
C PHE A 136 13.40 13.19 0.87
N SER A 137 12.24 13.16 0.20
CA SER A 137 11.55 11.88 -0.02
C SER A 137 12.37 11.01 -0.98
N PRO A 138 12.70 9.75 -0.62
CA PRO A 138 13.57 8.91 -1.43
C PRO A 138 12.93 8.71 -2.81
N ILE A 139 13.70 9.07 -3.84
CA ILE A 139 13.38 8.69 -5.21
C ILE A 139 13.72 7.21 -5.31
N GLY A 140 12.75 6.41 -5.73
CA GLY A 140 12.90 4.98 -5.89
C GLY A 140 12.15 4.46 -7.10
N TYR A 141 11.96 3.15 -7.13
CA TYR A 141 11.23 2.47 -8.19
C TYR A 141 10.07 1.67 -7.61
N ALA A 142 8.91 1.80 -8.22
CA ALA A 142 7.71 1.04 -7.89
C ALA A 142 7.66 -0.22 -8.75
N HIS A 143 7.63 -1.39 -8.11
CA HIS A 143 7.40 -2.67 -8.77
C HIS A 143 6.06 -3.27 -8.34
N ARG A 144 5.15 -3.46 -9.30
CA ARG A 144 3.82 -4.03 -9.04
C ARG A 144 3.91 -5.54 -8.85
N ILE A 145 3.31 -6.03 -7.78
CA ILE A 145 3.25 -7.45 -7.42
C ILE A 145 1.83 -7.86 -7.06
N THR A 146 1.59 -9.17 -7.01
CA THR A 146 0.28 -9.73 -6.63
C THR A 146 0.43 -10.92 -5.69
N TYR A 147 -0.46 -11.00 -4.71
CA TYR A 147 -0.57 -12.09 -3.76
C TYR A 147 -1.88 -12.85 -3.95
N MET A 148 -1.84 -14.16 -3.79
CA MET A 148 -3.05 -14.97 -3.79
C MET A 148 -3.83 -14.75 -2.48
N GLN A 149 -5.11 -14.40 -2.57
CA GLN A 149 -5.99 -14.32 -1.41
C GLN A 149 -6.48 -15.72 -1.05
N HIS A 150 -6.05 -16.22 0.11
CA HIS A 150 -6.53 -17.47 0.66
C HIS A 150 -7.79 -17.24 1.48
N ASP A 151 -8.86 -17.96 1.19
CA ASP A 151 -10.00 -18.10 2.08
C ASP A 151 -9.99 -19.53 2.67
N PRO A 152 -9.65 -19.69 3.96
CA PRO A 152 -9.59 -21.01 4.58
C PRO A 152 -10.96 -21.69 4.71
N ARG A 153 -12.06 -20.96 4.49
CA ARG A 153 -13.42 -21.52 4.45
C ARG A 153 -13.79 -22.06 3.08
N ARG A 154 -13.05 -21.66 2.04
CA ARG A 154 -13.27 -22.14 0.68
C ARG A 154 -12.63 -23.52 0.57
N GLY A 155 -13.37 -24.46 -0.02
CA GLY A 155 -12.82 -25.77 -0.39
C GLY A 155 -11.73 -25.63 -1.47
N PRO A 156 -11.18 -26.76 -1.95
CA PRO A 156 -10.25 -26.76 -3.08
C PRO A 156 -10.80 -25.92 -4.23
N LEU A 157 -9.93 -25.12 -4.86
CA LEU A 157 -10.29 -24.38 -6.06
C LEU A 157 -10.70 -25.39 -7.15
N GLU A 158 -11.76 -25.08 -7.90
CA GLU A 158 -12.09 -25.89 -9.08
C GLU A 158 -10.94 -25.84 -10.10
N GLU A 159 -10.81 -26.91 -10.88
CA GLU A 159 -9.88 -26.96 -12.01
C GLU A 159 -10.19 -25.77 -12.93
N ASP A 160 -9.18 -24.93 -13.21
CA ASP A 160 -9.26 -23.66 -13.98
C ASP A 160 -9.79 -22.40 -13.27
N ALA A 161 -10.19 -22.45 -12.01
CA ALA A 161 -10.55 -21.24 -11.28
C ALA A 161 -9.31 -20.34 -11.05
N LYS A 162 -9.39 -19.05 -11.37
CA LYS A 162 -8.36 -18.09 -10.97
C LYS A 162 -8.61 -17.65 -9.53
N PRO A 163 -7.65 -17.83 -8.61
CA PRO A 163 -7.84 -17.39 -7.24
C PRO A 163 -7.92 -15.85 -7.19
N PRO A 164 -8.68 -15.29 -6.25
CA PRO A 164 -8.70 -13.85 -6.03
C PRO A 164 -7.29 -13.35 -5.69
N MET A 165 -6.91 -12.21 -6.25
CA MET A 165 -5.58 -11.63 -6.07
C MET A 165 -5.66 -10.32 -5.27
N MET A 166 -4.71 -10.13 -4.37
CA MET A 166 -4.41 -8.87 -3.69
C MET A 166 -3.25 -8.20 -4.43
N HIS A 167 -3.43 -6.94 -4.81
CA HIS A 167 -2.39 -6.15 -5.48
C HIS A 167 -1.58 -5.38 -4.44
N ALA A 168 -0.28 -5.25 -4.70
CA ALA A 168 0.64 -4.46 -3.90
C ALA A 168 1.77 -3.90 -4.78
N ILE A 169 2.51 -2.95 -4.23
CA ILE A 169 3.67 -2.33 -4.87
C ILE A 169 4.86 -2.44 -3.91
N GLU A 170 5.95 -3.00 -4.41
CA GLU A 170 7.26 -2.92 -3.76
C GLU A 170 7.90 -1.56 -4.09
N PHE A 171 8.30 -0.84 -3.05
CA PHE A 171 9.10 0.36 -3.15
C PHE A 171 10.59 -0.02 -3.03
N ILE A 172 11.31 0.15 -4.12
CA ILE A 172 12.71 -0.24 -4.25
C ILE A 172 13.57 1.03 -4.21
N THR A 173 14.59 1.04 -3.35
CA THR A 173 15.59 2.11 -3.29
C THR A 173 16.97 1.57 -3.65
N GLU A 174 17.84 2.47 -4.11
CA GLU A 174 19.25 2.17 -4.32
C GLU A 174 20.05 2.58 -3.08
N GLU A 175 20.87 1.67 -2.58
CA GLU A 175 21.81 1.94 -1.51
C GLU A 175 23.01 2.75 -2.04
N SER A 176 23.31 3.88 -1.39
CA SER A 176 24.23 4.89 -1.92
C SER A 176 25.70 4.48 -1.94
N THR A 177 26.10 3.50 -1.13
CA THR A 177 27.51 3.09 -1.01
C THR A 177 27.93 2.12 -2.12
N TYR A 178 27.08 1.16 -2.47
CA TYR A 178 27.42 0.09 -3.41
C TYR A 178 26.50 0.02 -4.64
N GLY A 179 25.45 0.86 -4.71
CA GLY A 179 24.49 0.85 -5.81
C GLY A 179 23.59 -0.38 -5.83
N ASN A 180 23.49 -1.11 -4.72
CA ASN A 180 22.60 -2.27 -4.61
C ASN A 180 21.15 -1.79 -4.48
N THR A 181 20.24 -2.41 -5.20
CA THR A 181 18.81 -2.16 -5.04
C THR A 181 18.19 -3.07 -3.98
N THR A 182 17.28 -2.53 -3.18
CA THR A 182 16.58 -3.29 -2.14
C THR A 182 15.12 -2.88 -2.02
N VAL A 183 14.24 -3.85 -1.79
CA VAL A 183 12.84 -3.59 -1.43
C VAL A 183 12.83 -2.99 -0.03
N THR A 184 12.57 -1.69 0.05
CA THR A 184 12.57 -0.94 1.30
C THR A 184 11.21 -0.97 1.98
N ASP A 185 10.15 -1.02 1.18
CA ASP A 185 8.78 -1.13 1.69
C ASP A 185 7.87 -1.84 0.67
N GLN A 186 6.70 -2.27 1.13
CA GLN A 186 5.62 -2.82 0.32
C GLN A 186 4.26 -2.27 0.77
N LEU A 187 3.55 -1.64 -0.15
CA LEU A 187 2.24 -1.03 0.08
C LEU A 187 1.15 -1.79 -0.67
N PHE A 188 0.01 -2.01 -0.02
CA PHE A 188 -1.14 -2.68 -0.65
C PHE A 188 -2.00 -1.70 -1.45
N THR A 189 -2.65 -2.20 -2.50
CA THR A 189 -3.52 -1.41 -3.38
C THR A 189 -4.80 -2.15 -3.80
N GLY A 190 -4.87 -3.48 -3.58
CA GLY A 190 -6.02 -4.29 -3.99
C GLY A 190 -7.17 -4.30 -2.98
N GLU A 191 -8.35 -4.77 -3.41
CA GLU A 191 -9.49 -5.02 -2.52
C GLU A 191 -9.59 -6.48 -2.08
N TRP A 192 -10.28 -6.74 -0.97
CA TRP A 192 -10.70 -8.08 -0.59
C TRP A 192 -11.80 -8.58 -1.52
N LYS A 193 -11.58 -9.73 -2.17
CA LYS A 193 -12.66 -10.36 -2.95
C LYS A 193 -13.64 -11.05 -2.00
N LYS A 194 -14.93 -10.83 -2.27
CA LYS A 194 -16.06 -11.39 -1.51
C LYS A 194 -16.26 -12.87 -1.82
#